data_AF-A0A7K4CNG6-F1
#
_entry.id   AF-A0A7K4CNG6-F1
#
_cell.length_a   1.000
_cell.length_b   1.000
_cell.length_c   1.000
_cell.angle_alpha   90.00
_cell.angle_beta   90.00
_cell.angle_gamma   90.00
#
_symmetry.space_group_name_H-M   'P 1'
#
loop_
_entity.id
_entity.type
_entity.pdbx_description
1 polymer ?
#
loop_
_entity_poly.entity_id
_entity_poly.type
_entity_poly.pdbx_seq_one_letter_code
_entity_poly.pdbx_strand_id
1 'polypeptide(L)'
;MERYRDILEKLRRIRAEFDAGTCLDHASFRRRYGLSEELVAHAIAKPIRELDEMIREIPRRFRVDPPPARFVVNEHVDVVRGDSGRIRVHVNGKPFIQCMHLLLTIPLGTDTSDVASIDEAARKFASVVVGRGAEARSKDIELDPEVEFMGHCSNIQAWAEHDYAPGLLHSNIAYPLLKELADAGDEKAKRVFEAEVIDRVKAGTCATITAIVESLGNRHGDLLFKLLIDNPAIPIKEQALELWPKLVLKECAAEQRRLIDGIVARAPSDADSWFILGRLLHASKEYREAEAALRKACELNPRHAAIMELLVDTLLETGKYMDANLYTSHLLDMDENCARYWYKRARAQREGANRYNARFVSRTATEVDPGDKHAWVEHGLCLLENWDGDWGVTDHVDSLDAFYKAINIDESFAPAYDGLSDLFKKVCSFIDSVVDVSLREKKDRCIFPAYRVHYASFAVKYAPRNAMYRAKFGEALEMAGGIDEAIQAYKKALELDPAEKKAIAGLQRLGQSLPDGTRAPEKKNGEHV
;
A
#
# COMPACT_ATOMS: atom_id res chain seq x y z
N MET A 1 -50.47 5.06 -9.53
CA MET A 1 -51.36 5.51 -10.63
C MET A 1 -52.10 4.35 -11.30
N GLU A 2 -51.43 3.29 -11.75
CA GLU A 2 -52.07 2.19 -12.50
C GLU A 2 -53.17 1.45 -11.73
N ARG A 3 -52.95 1.13 -10.45
CA ARG A 3 -54.00 0.55 -9.58
C ARG A 3 -55.24 1.44 -9.48
N TYR A 4 -55.05 2.76 -9.40
CA TYR A 4 -56.16 3.71 -9.31
C TYR A 4 -56.92 3.83 -10.63
N ARG A 5 -56.20 3.78 -11.76
CA ARG A 5 -56.78 3.71 -13.11
C ARG A 5 -57.59 2.43 -13.30
N ASP A 6 -57.04 1.27 -12.92
CA ASP A 6 -57.72 -0.03 -13.02
C ASP A 6 -59.03 -0.05 -12.20
N ILE A 7 -59.01 0.48 -10.97
CA ILE A 7 -60.22 0.59 -10.16
C ILE A 7 -61.25 1.50 -10.84
N LEU A 8 -60.87 2.69 -11.31
CA LEU A 8 -61.79 3.61 -11.97
C LEU A 8 -62.36 3.04 -13.28
N GLU A 9 -61.57 2.32 -14.05
CA GLU A 9 -62.04 1.63 -15.26
C GLU A 9 -63.05 0.53 -14.94
N LYS A 10 -62.86 -0.21 -13.84
CA LYS A 10 -63.84 -1.19 -13.35
C LYS A 10 -65.14 -0.53 -12.90
N LEU A 11 -65.06 0.58 -12.16
CA LEU A 11 -66.24 1.36 -11.75
C LEU A 11 -67.00 1.90 -12.96
N ARG A 12 -66.28 2.41 -13.98
CA ARG A 12 -66.86 2.88 -15.24
C ARG A 12 -67.59 1.77 -15.98
N ARG A 13 -67.02 0.56 -16.06
CA ARG A 13 -67.67 -0.62 -16.69
C ARG A 13 -68.93 -1.05 -15.94
N ILE A 14 -68.89 -1.10 -14.61
CA ILE A 14 -70.07 -1.37 -13.78
C ILE A 14 -71.17 -0.36 -14.07
N ARG A 15 -70.83 0.93 -14.12
CA ARG A 15 -71.82 1.98 -14.42
C ARG A 15 -72.42 1.82 -15.83
N ALA A 16 -71.59 1.51 -16.83
CA ALA A 16 -72.06 1.29 -18.20
C ALA A 16 -73.02 0.10 -18.33
N GLU A 17 -72.71 -1.02 -17.65
CA GLU A 17 -73.60 -2.19 -17.63
C GLU A 17 -74.91 -1.92 -16.89
N PHE A 18 -74.86 -1.16 -15.80
CA PHE A 18 -76.05 -0.75 -15.06
C PHE A 18 -76.96 0.16 -15.90
N ASP A 19 -76.39 1.16 -16.57
CA ASP A 19 -77.14 2.07 -17.45
C ASP A 19 -77.73 1.34 -18.68
N ALA A 20 -77.07 0.29 -19.16
CA ALA A 20 -77.57 -0.56 -20.25
C ALA A 20 -78.61 -1.60 -19.79
N GLY A 21 -78.86 -1.72 -18.48
CA GLY A 21 -79.80 -2.70 -17.90
C GLY A 21 -79.35 -4.17 -18.01
N THR A 22 -78.08 -4.43 -18.34
CA THR A 22 -77.57 -5.79 -18.57
C THR A 22 -77.27 -6.54 -17.27
N CYS A 23 -77.04 -5.80 -16.17
CA CYS A 23 -76.91 -6.36 -14.83
C CYS A 23 -77.34 -5.30 -13.81
N LEU A 24 -78.28 -5.64 -12.92
CA LEU A 24 -78.81 -4.73 -11.89
C LEU A 24 -78.48 -5.19 -10.45
N ASP A 25 -77.85 -6.35 -10.30
CA ASP A 25 -77.53 -6.94 -9.00
C ASP A 25 -76.11 -6.58 -8.53
N HIS A 26 -76.02 -5.99 -7.34
CA HIS A 26 -74.76 -5.59 -6.71
C HIS A 26 -73.86 -6.81 -6.42
N ALA A 27 -74.42 -7.95 -6.00
CA ALA A 27 -73.63 -9.13 -5.65
C ALA A 27 -72.93 -9.75 -6.88
N SER A 28 -73.56 -9.64 -8.04
CA SER A 28 -73.00 -10.05 -9.34
C SER A 28 -71.85 -9.16 -9.78
N PHE A 29 -71.95 -7.84 -9.60
CA PHE A 29 -70.85 -6.91 -9.89
C PHE A 29 -69.64 -7.13 -8.97
N ARG A 30 -69.88 -7.32 -7.66
CA ARG A 30 -68.81 -7.60 -6.69
C ARG A 30 -68.00 -8.84 -7.07
N ARG A 31 -68.68 -9.94 -7.40
CA ARG A 31 -68.02 -11.19 -7.80
C ARG A 31 -67.23 -11.05 -9.11
N ARG A 32 -67.77 -10.33 -10.09
CA ARG A 32 -67.15 -10.21 -11.42
C ARG A 32 -65.93 -9.28 -11.43
N TYR A 33 -66.02 -8.16 -10.72
CA TYR A 33 -65.00 -7.11 -10.76
C TYR A 33 -64.07 -7.10 -9.52
N GLY A 34 -64.35 -7.93 -8.52
CA GLY A 34 -63.53 -8.07 -7.31
C GLY A 34 -63.52 -6.82 -6.44
N LEU A 35 -64.61 -6.05 -6.44
CA LEU A 35 -64.74 -4.79 -5.70
C LEU A 35 -65.62 -4.93 -4.45
N SER A 36 -65.41 -4.05 -3.47
CA SER A 36 -66.27 -3.96 -2.28
C SER A 36 -67.68 -3.46 -2.65
N GLU A 37 -68.65 -3.72 -1.79
CA GLU A 37 -70.04 -3.30 -2.01
C GLU A 37 -70.19 -1.78 -2.07
N GLU A 38 -69.44 -1.07 -1.24
CA GLU A 38 -69.39 0.39 -1.20
C GLU A 38 -68.90 0.96 -2.53
N LEU A 39 -67.88 0.35 -3.14
CA LEU A 39 -67.35 0.78 -4.43
C LEU A 39 -68.33 0.49 -5.57
N VAL A 40 -69.01 -0.66 -5.56
CA VAL A 40 -70.07 -0.96 -6.52
C VAL A 40 -71.24 0.02 -6.40
N ALA A 41 -71.69 0.31 -5.17
CA ALA A 41 -72.72 1.30 -4.92
C ALA A 41 -72.29 2.71 -5.37
N HIS A 42 -71.02 3.07 -5.14
CA HIS A 42 -70.45 4.33 -5.58
C HIS A 42 -70.43 4.45 -7.12
N ALA A 43 -70.10 3.37 -7.84
CA ALA A 43 -70.16 3.35 -9.31
C ALA A 43 -71.58 3.58 -9.81
N ILE A 44 -72.58 2.92 -9.20
CA ILE A 44 -73.99 3.02 -9.59
C ILE A 44 -74.60 4.38 -9.23
N ALA A 45 -74.10 5.05 -8.20
CA ALA A 45 -74.58 6.38 -7.79
C ALA A 45 -74.04 7.52 -8.67
N LYS A 46 -72.90 7.33 -9.36
CA LYS A 46 -72.26 8.38 -10.16
C LYS A 46 -72.56 8.30 -11.64
N PRO A 47 -72.86 9.43 -12.34
CA PRO A 47 -72.97 9.45 -13.78
C PRO A 47 -71.67 8.99 -14.45
N ILE A 48 -71.77 8.22 -15.54
CA ILE A 48 -70.59 7.71 -16.26
C ILE A 48 -69.64 8.83 -16.71
N ARG A 49 -70.17 10.01 -17.01
CA ARG A 49 -69.37 11.21 -17.39
C ARG A 49 -68.43 11.66 -16.27
N GLU A 50 -68.84 11.58 -15.01
CA GLU A 50 -67.97 11.93 -13.88
C GLU A 50 -66.83 10.91 -13.73
N LEU A 51 -67.11 9.62 -13.92
CA LEU A 51 -66.08 8.58 -13.90
C LEU A 51 -65.09 8.75 -15.07
N ASP A 52 -65.59 9.12 -16.25
CA ASP A 52 -64.76 9.43 -17.42
C ASP A 52 -63.85 10.64 -17.18
N GLU A 53 -64.38 11.68 -16.53
CA GLU A 53 -63.62 12.87 -16.16
C GLU A 53 -62.57 12.56 -15.11
N MET A 54 -62.92 11.79 -14.07
CA MET A 54 -61.97 11.32 -13.06
C MET A 54 -60.83 10.50 -13.68
N ILE A 55 -61.11 9.64 -14.67
CA ILE A 55 -60.08 8.89 -15.42
C ILE A 55 -59.20 9.84 -16.24
N ARG A 56 -59.78 10.83 -16.92
CA ARG A 56 -59.04 11.85 -17.70
C ARG A 56 -58.17 12.73 -16.82
N GLU A 57 -58.57 12.97 -15.58
CA GLU A 57 -57.84 13.80 -14.63
C GLU A 57 -56.69 13.07 -13.92
N ILE A 58 -56.61 11.73 -13.95
CA ILE A 58 -55.53 10.96 -13.30
C ILE A 58 -54.15 11.52 -13.64
N PRO A 59 -53.78 11.78 -14.92
CA PRO A 59 -52.47 12.33 -15.25
C PRO A 59 -52.22 13.73 -14.68
N ARG A 60 -53.27 14.54 -14.47
CA ARG A 60 -53.18 15.88 -13.89
C ARG A 60 -53.15 15.86 -12.36
N ARG A 61 -53.93 14.98 -11.73
CA ARG A 61 -54.01 14.83 -10.27
C ARG A 61 -52.76 14.25 -9.63
N PHE A 62 -52.03 13.43 -10.37
CA PHE A 62 -50.79 12.79 -9.92
C PHE A 62 -49.54 13.37 -10.62
N ARG A 63 -49.63 14.59 -11.21
CA ARG A 63 -48.46 15.32 -11.68
C ARG A 63 -47.57 15.61 -10.48
N VAL A 64 -46.48 14.86 -10.35
CA VAL A 64 -45.29 15.31 -9.64
C VAL A 64 -44.50 16.07 -10.70
N ASP A 65 -44.19 17.35 -10.46
CA ASP A 65 -43.27 18.06 -11.34
C ASP A 65 -41.98 17.23 -11.44
N PRO A 66 -41.36 17.10 -12.64
CA PRO A 66 -40.14 16.33 -12.78
C PRO A 66 -39.13 16.89 -11.77
N PRO A 67 -38.47 16.02 -10.98
CA PRO A 67 -37.60 16.48 -9.93
C PRO A 67 -36.52 17.39 -10.53
N PRO A 68 -36.15 18.48 -9.84
CA PRO A 68 -35.13 19.39 -10.35
C PRO A 68 -33.86 18.60 -10.64
N ALA A 69 -33.14 18.95 -11.71
CA ALA A 69 -31.91 18.26 -12.09
C ALA A 69 -30.82 18.31 -11.02
N ARG A 70 -30.99 19.14 -9.99
CA ARG A 70 -30.13 19.26 -8.82
C ARG A 70 -30.99 19.28 -7.55
N PHE A 71 -30.59 18.49 -6.58
CA PHE A 71 -31.18 18.44 -5.25
C PHE A 71 -30.09 18.72 -4.22
N VAL A 72 -30.25 19.80 -3.45
CA VAL A 72 -29.30 20.18 -2.40
C VAL A 72 -29.73 19.50 -1.11
N VAL A 73 -28.86 18.65 -0.55
CA VAL A 73 -29.12 17.91 0.69
C VAL A 73 -28.80 18.79 1.90
N ASN A 74 -27.63 19.41 1.88
CA ASN A 74 -27.16 20.34 2.90
C ASN A 74 -26.13 21.33 2.30
N GLU A 75 -25.42 22.08 3.14
CA GLU A 75 -24.43 23.08 2.68
C GLU A 75 -23.24 22.48 1.91
N HIS A 76 -22.97 21.19 2.12
CA HIS A 76 -21.83 20.49 1.54
C HIS A 76 -22.22 19.50 0.43
N VAL A 77 -23.41 18.89 0.49
CA VAL A 77 -23.82 17.78 -0.36
C VAL A 77 -24.95 18.18 -1.29
N ASP A 78 -24.78 17.90 -2.58
CA ASP A 78 -25.86 17.95 -3.55
C ASP A 78 -25.83 16.78 -4.53
N VAL A 79 -27.01 16.34 -4.95
CA VAL A 79 -27.19 15.24 -5.92
C VAL A 79 -27.66 15.84 -7.23
N VAL A 80 -26.98 15.52 -8.33
CA VAL A 80 -27.25 16.06 -9.65
C VAL A 80 -27.53 14.93 -10.63
N ARG A 81 -28.61 15.08 -11.40
CA ARG A 81 -28.93 14.27 -12.58
C ARG A 81 -28.40 15.01 -13.82
N GLY A 82 -27.43 14.42 -14.49
CA GLY A 82 -26.92 14.96 -15.76
C GLY A 82 -27.82 14.63 -16.94
N ASP A 83 -27.59 15.30 -18.08
CA ASP A 83 -28.39 15.14 -19.31
C ASP A 83 -28.40 13.71 -19.88
N SER A 84 -27.37 12.91 -19.55
CA SER A 84 -27.28 11.48 -19.93
C SER A 84 -28.03 10.54 -18.98
N GLY A 85 -28.80 11.07 -18.02
CA GLY A 85 -29.48 10.29 -16.98
C GLY A 85 -28.58 9.81 -15.85
N ARG A 86 -27.25 10.06 -15.92
CA ARG A 86 -26.32 9.69 -14.85
C ARG A 86 -26.48 10.57 -13.62
N ILE A 87 -26.57 9.93 -12.46
CA ILE A 87 -26.69 10.58 -11.15
C ILE A 87 -25.30 10.71 -10.52
N ARG A 88 -24.99 11.88 -9.96
CA ARG A 88 -23.72 12.17 -9.28
C ARG A 88 -23.98 12.89 -7.97
N VAL A 89 -23.26 12.52 -6.92
CA VAL A 89 -23.18 13.33 -5.69
C VAL A 89 -22.01 14.28 -5.84
N HIS A 90 -22.17 15.49 -5.33
CA HIS A 90 -21.10 16.45 -5.16
C HIS A 90 -20.91 16.74 -3.68
N VAL A 91 -19.65 16.88 -3.27
CA VAL A 91 -19.26 17.38 -1.95
C VAL A 91 -18.46 18.67 -2.17
N ASN A 92 -18.93 19.79 -1.63
CA ASN A 92 -18.41 21.15 -1.87
C ASN A 92 -18.17 21.42 -3.38
N GLY A 93 -19.12 21.03 -4.22
CA GLY A 93 -19.07 21.23 -5.68
C GLY A 93 -18.11 20.30 -6.44
N LYS A 94 -17.40 19.38 -5.76
CA LYS A 94 -16.55 18.37 -6.40
C LYS A 94 -17.30 17.05 -6.57
N PRO A 95 -17.16 16.35 -7.71
CA PRO A 95 -17.84 15.08 -7.92
C PRO A 95 -17.31 14.00 -6.98
N PHE A 96 -18.21 13.32 -6.27
CA PHE A 96 -17.93 12.16 -5.46
C PHE A 96 -17.88 10.91 -6.35
N ILE A 97 -16.68 10.36 -6.55
CA ILE A 97 -16.42 9.29 -7.52
C ILE A 97 -16.52 7.93 -6.82
N GLN A 98 -17.73 7.58 -6.39
CA GLN A 98 -18.07 6.24 -5.91
C GLN A 98 -19.24 5.71 -6.75
N CYS A 99 -19.17 4.43 -7.16
CA CYS A 99 -20.28 3.81 -7.89
C CYS A 99 -21.52 3.74 -6.97
N MET A 100 -22.63 4.30 -7.43
CA MET A 100 -23.89 4.31 -6.71
C MET A 100 -25.00 3.68 -7.54
N HIS A 101 -25.84 2.92 -6.88
CA HIS A 101 -27.09 2.38 -7.40
C HIS A 101 -28.03 2.15 -6.22
N LEU A 102 -29.34 2.04 -6.47
CA LEU A 102 -30.29 1.60 -5.46
C LEU A 102 -30.07 0.10 -5.19
N LEU A 103 -29.53 -0.19 -4.00
CA LEU A 103 -29.00 -1.51 -3.65
C LEU A 103 -30.08 -2.56 -3.34
N LEU A 104 -31.21 -2.15 -2.79
CA LEU A 104 -32.23 -3.05 -2.24
C LEU A 104 -33.47 -3.08 -3.13
N THR A 105 -33.97 -4.29 -3.43
CA THR A 105 -35.28 -4.51 -4.04
C THR A 105 -36.08 -5.40 -3.09
N ILE A 106 -36.98 -4.80 -2.31
CA ILE A 106 -37.73 -5.50 -1.26
C ILE A 106 -39.17 -5.76 -1.75
N PRO A 107 -39.63 -7.02 -1.82
CA PRO A 107 -41.01 -7.32 -2.20
C PRO A 107 -42.05 -6.70 -1.26
N LEU A 108 -43.22 -6.35 -1.81
CA LEU A 108 -44.33 -5.83 -1.02
C LEU A 108 -44.82 -6.88 -0.01
N GLY A 109 -44.87 -6.52 1.27
CA GLY A 109 -45.28 -7.42 2.36
C GLY A 109 -44.13 -8.17 3.03
N THR A 110 -42.87 -7.94 2.62
CA THR A 110 -41.70 -8.42 3.35
C THR A 110 -41.60 -7.72 4.71
N ASP A 111 -41.53 -8.50 5.78
CA ASP A 111 -41.26 -7.98 7.12
C ASP A 111 -39.81 -7.50 7.22
N THR A 112 -39.64 -6.24 7.60
CA THR A 112 -38.35 -5.57 7.75
C THR A 112 -38.13 -5.07 9.18
N SER A 113 -39.01 -5.44 10.12
CA SER A 113 -38.95 -5.00 11.52
C SER A 113 -37.67 -5.44 12.24
N ASP A 114 -37.09 -6.58 11.85
CA ASP A 114 -35.86 -7.14 12.42
C ASP A 114 -34.57 -6.69 11.71
N VAL A 115 -34.55 -5.52 11.06
CA VAL A 115 -33.39 -5.00 10.32
C VAL A 115 -32.80 -3.81 11.07
N ALA A 116 -31.58 -3.94 11.57
CA ALA A 116 -30.93 -2.88 12.33
C ALA A 116 -30.11 -1.91 11.45
N SER A 117 -29.74 -2.30 10.22
CA SER A 117 -28.95 -1.45 9.30
C SER A 117 -29.17 -1.81 7.83
N ILE A 118 -28.84 -0.89 6.93
CA ILE A 118 -28.85 -1.13 5.48
C ILE A 118 -27.81 -2.18 5.06
N ASP A 119 -26.67 -2.30 5.74
CA ASP A 119 -25.70 -3.38 5.48
C ASP A 119 -26.26 -4.77 5.86
N GLU A 120 -27.05 -4.85 6.94
CA GLU A 120 -27.80 -6.05 7.28
C GLU A 120 -28.92 -6.32 6.28
N ALA A 121 -29.67 -5.28 5.89
CA ALA A 121 -30.70 -5.37 4.87
C ALA A 121 -30.12 -5.88 3.55
N ALA A 122 -28.93 -5.40 3.15
CA ALA A 122 -28.25 -5.85 1.95
C ALA A 122 -27.86 -7.32 2.04
N ARG A 123 -27.34 -7.79 3.18
CA ARG A 123 -27.05 -9.23 3.35
C ARG A 123 -28.31 -10.11 3.32
N LYS A 124 -29.44 -9.61 3.84
CA LYS A 124 -30.71 -10.36 3.89
C LYS A 124 -31.49 -10.32 2.57
N PHE A 125 -31.47 -9.19 1.87
CA PHE A 125 -32.40 -8.89 0.78
C PHE A 125 -31.75 -8.42 -0.52
N ALA A 126 -30.47 -8.07 -0.55
CA ALA A 126 -29.81 -7.83 -1.83
C ALA A 126 -29.70 -9.18 -2.55
N SER A 127 -30.38 -9.29 -3.69
CA SER A 127 -30.26 -10.44 -4.59
C SER A 127 -28.78 -10.74 -4.83
N VAL A 128 -28.35 -11.95 -4.47
CA VAL A 128 -26.96 -12.44 -4.53
C VAL A 128 -26.19 -11.93 -5.75
N VAL A 129 -25.21 -11.05 -5.55
CA VAL A 129 -24.01 -10.97 -6.41
C VAL A 129 -22.80 -10.60 -5.54
N VAL A 130 -22.08 -11.62 -5.07
CA VAL A 130 -20.68 -11.48 -4.66
C VAL A 130 -19.85 -11.50 -5.95
N GLY A 131 -19.32 -10.34 -6.34
CA GLY A 131 -18.39 -10.21 -7.45
C GLY A 131 -17.55 -8.96 -7.27
N ARG A 132 -16.24 -9.13 -7.09
CA ARG A 132 -15.27 -8.02 -7.13
C ARG A 132 -15.28 -7.43 -8.55
N GLY A 133 -15.68 -6.17 -8.67
CA GLY A 133 -15.59 -5.41 -9.92
C GLY A 133 -16.77 -5.63 -10.87
N ALA A 134 -17.29 -4.51 -11.39
CA ALA A 134 -18.37 -4.38 -12.37
C ALA A 134 -19.80 -4.75 -11.91
N GLU A 135 -20.61 -3.69 -11.72
CA GLU A 135 -22.05 -3.61 -12.01
C GLU A 135 -22.95 -4.76 -11.53
N ALA A 136 -23.19 -4.82 -10.21
CA ALA A 136 -24.36 -5.51 -9.68
C ALA A 136 -25.57 -4.57 -9.77
N ARG A 137 -26.20 -4.47 -10.95
CA ARG A 137 -27.59 -3.98 -11.05
C ARG A 137 -28.52 -5.11 -10.60
N SER A 138 -29.54 -4.82 -9.78
CA SER A 138 -30.64 -5.79 -9.60
C SER A 138 -31.20 -6.06 -10.99
N LYS A 139 -31.12 -7.31 -11.45
CA LYS A 139 -31.43 -7.67 -12.84
C LYS A 139 -32.92 -7.57 -13.19
N ASP A 140 -33.77 -7.20 -12.24
CA ASP A 140 -35.20 -7.48 -12.33
C ASP A 140 -36.11 -6.25 -12.43
N ILE A 141 -35.60 -5.01 -12.28
CA ILE A 141 -36.42 -3.79 -12.40
C ILE A 141 -35.64 -2.66 -13.09
N GLU A 142 -36.04 -2.31 -14.31
CA GLU A 142 -35.58 -1.11 -15.00
C GLU A 142 -36.34 0.11 -14.44
N LEU A 143 -35.63 0.99 -13.73
CA LEU A 143 -36.20 2.22 -13.19
C LEU A 143 -36.00 3.38 -14.17
N ASP A 144 -37.01 4.25 -14.25
CA ASP A 144 -36.85 5.56 -14.91
C ASP A 144 -35.75 6.36 -14.18
N PRO A 145 -34.80 6.99 -14.91
CA PRO A 145 -33.77 7.85 -14.30
C PRO A 145 -34.30 8.88 -13.31
N GLU A 146 -35.53 9.36 -13.45
CA GLU A 146 -36.17 10.27 -12.48
C GLU A 146 -36.50 9.60 -11.15
N VAL A 147 -37.00 8.37 -11.21
CA VAL A 147 -37.32 7.57 -10.02
C VAL A 147 -36.05 7.16 -9.30
N GLU A 148 -35.02 6.77 -10.05
CA GLU A 148 -33.70 6.44 -9.49
C GLU A 148 -33.09 7.68 -8.80
N PHE A 149 -33.18 8.86 -9.44
CA PHE A 149 -32.71 10.12 -8.87
C PHE A 149 -33.41 10.46 -7.55
N MET A 150 -34.75 10.34 -7.50
CA MET A 150 -35.52 10.56 -6.29
C MET A 150 -35.11 9.60 -5.16
N GLY A 151 -34.88 8.32 -5.48
CA GLY A 151 -34.42 7.33 -4.51
C GLY A 151 -33.06 7.69 -3.90
N HIS A 152 -32.09 8.10 -4.74
CA HIS A 152 -30.79 8.55 -4.25
C HIS A 152 -30.88 9.80 -3.38
N CYS A 153 -31.68 10.80 -3.79
CA CYS A 153 -31.90 12.01 -3.01
C CYS A 153 -32.52 11.68 -1.64
N SER A 154 -33.57 10.85 -1.62
CA SER A 154 -34.24 10.48 -0.37
C SER A 154 -33.33 9.73 0.61
N ASN A 155 -32.50 8.81 0.12
CA ASN A 155 -31.60 8.04 0.98
C ASN A 155 -30.51 8.93 1.60
N ILE A 156 -29.90 9.81 0.80
CA ILE A 156 -28.84 10.70 1.28
C ILE A 156 -29.43 11.80 2.18
N GLN A 157 -30.62 12.30 1.87
CA GLN A 157 -31.34 13.26 2.71
C GLN A 157 -31.65 12.67 4.08
N ALA A 158 -32.26 11.48 4.13
CA ALA A 158 -32.56 10.81 5.40
C ALA A 158 -31.29 10.56 6.22
N TRP A 159 -30.22 10.11 5.58
CA TRP A 159 -28.93 9.93 6.25
C TRP A 159 -28.38 11.25 6.83
N ALA A 160 -28.46 12.35 6.09
CA ALA A 160 -28.00 13.67 6.55
C ALA A 160 -28.87 14.27 7.67
N GLU A 161 -30.20 14.11 7.60
CA GLU A 161 -31.15 14.61 8.62
C GLU A 161 -31.01 13.89 9.96
N HIS A 162 -30.59 12.63 9.93
CA HIS A 162 -30.33 11.81 11.11
C HIS A 162 -28.87 11.90 11.57
N ASP A 163 -28.26 13.09 11.45
CA ASP A 163 -26.89 13.39 11.89
C ASP A 163 -25.87 12.35 11.42
N TYR A 164 -26.01 11.90 10.17
CA TYR A 164 -25.12 10.91 9.54
C TYR A 164 -25.10 9.54 10.22
N ALA A 165 -26.18 9.16 10.90
CA ALA A 165 -26.28 7.93 11.69
C ALA A 165 -25.74 6.68 10.93
N PRO A 166 -24.82 5.92 11.57
CA PRO A 166 -24.32 4.67 11.00
C PRO A 166 -25.46 3.69 10.70
N GLY A 167 -25.46 3.10 9.51
CA GLY A 167 -26.42 2.07 9.13
C GLY A 167 -27.69 2.57 8.42
N LEU A 168 -27.96 3.87 8.33
CA LEU A 168 -29.03 4.41 7.46
C LEU A 168 -28.64 4.48 5.98
N LEU A 169 -27.33 4.44 5.71
CA LEU A 169 -26.77 4.33 4.38
C LEU A 169 -25.77 3.17 4.37
N HIS A 170 -25.67 2.44 3.26
CA HIS A 170 -24.76 1.32 3.15
C HIS A 170 -23.30 1.77 3.33
N SER A 171 -22.50 0.99 4.06
CA SER A 171 -21.10 1.29 4.40
C SER A 171 -20.21 1.73 3.22
N ASN A 172 -20.39 1.10 2.04
CA ASN A 172 -19.68 1.45 0.80
C ASN A 172 -19.90 2.89 0.28
N ILE A 173 -20.97 3.58 0.73
CA ILE A 173 -21.22 4.99 0.39
C ILE A 173 -21.08 5.85 1.64
N ALA A 174 -21.61 5.42 2.79
CA ALA A 174 -21.56 6.18 4.03
C ALA A 174 -20.14 6.53 4.45
N TYR A 175 -19.22 5.54 4.47
CA TYR A 175 -17.86 5.76 4.94
C TYR A 175 -17.04 6.70 4.04
N PRO A 176 -16.99 6.50 2.69
CA PRO A 176 -16.27 7.44 1.83
C PRO A 176 -16.92 8.83 1.79
N LEU A 177 -18.25 8.93 1.94
CA LEU A 177 -18.94 10.22 1.96
C LEU A 177 -18.67 10.99 3.26
N LEU A 178 -18.67 10.32 4.42
CA LEU A 178 -18.22 10.88 5.70
C LEU A 178 -16.79 11.41 5.63
N LYS A 179 -15.90 10.65 5.00
CA LYS A 179 -14.50 11.04 4.80
C LYS A 179 -14.40 12.35 4.00
N GLU A 180 -15.06 12.42 2.84
CA GLU A 180 -15.03 13.63 2.01
C GLU A 180 -15.72 14.82 2.68
N LEU A 181 -16.74 14.60 3.51
CA LEU A 181 -17.38 15.64 4.31
C LEU A 181 -16.48 16.15 5.45
N ALA A 182 -15.77 15.25 6.11
CA ALA A 182 -14.77 15.62 7.11
C ALA A 182 -13.63 16.45 6.47
N ASP A 183 -13.16 16.06 5.29
CA ASP A 183 -12.19 16.81 4.50
C ASP A 183 -12.72 18.18 4.03
N ALA A 184 -14.04 18.27 3.82
CA ALA A 184 -14.75 19.49 3.45
C ALA A 184 -14.99 20.46 4.63
N GLY A 185 -14.67 20.05 5.87
CA GLY A 185 -14.81 20.88 7.08
C GLY A 185 -16.15 20.72 7.82
N ASP A 186 -16.95 19.72 7.50
CA ASP A 186 -18.18 19.42 8.25
C ASP A 186 -17.83 18.81 9.62
N GLU A 187 -17.97 19.60 10.69
CA GLU A 187 -17.66 19.18 12.06
C GLU A 187 -18.58 18.08 12.62
N LYS A 188 -19.80 17.92 12.08
CA LYS A 188 -20.65 16.79 12.43
C LYS A 188 -20.15 15.52 11.74
N ALA A 189 -19.93 15.60 10.43
CA ALA A 189 -19.43 14.46 9.66
C ALA A 189 -18.06 14.00 10.18
N LYS A 190 -17.18 14.94 10.54
CA LYS A 190 -15.89 14.64 11.17
C LYS A 190 -16.07 13.82 12.45
N ARG A 191 -16.91 14.24 13.38
CA ARG A 191 -17.14 13.49 14.63
C ARG A 191 -17.67 12.08 14.39
N VAL A 192 -18.62 11.93 13.47
CA VAL A 192 -19.20 10.62 13.13
C VAL A 192 -18.19 9.74 12.40
N PHE A 193 -17.41 10.33 11.49
CA PHE A 193 -16.31 9.66 10.80
C PHE A 193 -15.26 9.14 11.78
N GLU A 194 -14.82 9.98 12.73
CA GLU A 194 -13.88 9.60 13.78
C GLU A 194 -14.40 8.39 14.56
N ALA A 195 -15.66 8.45 15.04
CA ALA A 195 -16.31 7.37 15.78
C ALA A 195 -16.37 6.06 14.99
N GLU A 196 -16.80 6.13 13.72
CA GLU A 196 -16.91 4.98 12.82
C GLU A 196 -15.54 4.33 12.56
N VAL A 197 -14.47 5.13 12.41
CA VAL A 197 -13.11 4.61 12.29
C VAL A 197 -12.70 3.88 13.59
N ILE A 198 -13.01 4.43 14.76
CA ILE A 198 -12.71 3.78 16.05
C ILE A 198 -13.36 2.40 16.12
N ASP A 199 -14.66 2.33 15.84
CA ASP A 199 -15.42 1.09 15.97
C ASP A 199 -14.97 0.04 14.95
N ARG A 200 -14.65 0.45 13.72
CA ARG A 200 -14.06 -0.44 12.71
C ARG A 200 -12.69 -0.96 13.08
N VAL A 201 -11.85 -0.14 13.70
CA VAL A 201 -10.52 -0.57 14.17
C VAL A 201 -10.65 -1.53 15.36
N LYS A 202 -11.62 -1.31 16.26
CA LYS A 202 -11.88 -2.21 17.40
C LYS A 202 -12.42 -3.58 16.97
N ALA A 203 -13.32 -3.61 15.98
CA ALA A 203 -13.98 -4.84 15.52
C ALA A 203 -13.26 -5.53 14.35
N GLY A 204 -12.33 -4.84 13.68
CA GLY A 204 -11.74 -5.27 12.42
C GLY A 204 -10.66 -6.34 12.54
N THR A 205 -10.47 -7.08 11.46
CA THR A 205 -9.29 -7.94 11.26
C THR A 205 -8.09 -7.11 10.79
N CYS A 206 -6.87 -7.61 10.98
CA CYS A 206 -5.62 -6.97 10.52
C CYS A 206 -5.73 -6.36 9.09
N ALA A 207 -6.28 -7.10 8.12
CA ALA A 207 -6.48 -6.61 6.76
C ALA A 207 -7.44 -5.40 6.64
N THR A 208 -8.48 -5.37 7.47
CA THR A 208 -9.46 -4.27 7.52
C THR A 208 -8.79 -3.00 8.05
N ILE A 209 -7.96 -3.12 9.08
CA ILE A 209 -7.25 -1.96 9.60
C ILE A 209 -6.18 -1.48 8.63
N THR A 210 -5.40 -2.37 8.00
CA THR A 210 -4.43 -1.94 6.98
C THR A 210 -5.11 -1.13 5.88
N ALA A 211 -6.27 -1.59 5.39
CA ALA A 211 -7.04 -0.84 4.40
C ALA A 211 -7.54 0.52 4.95
N ILE A 212 -7.96 0.59 6.22
CA ILE A 212 -8.34 1.86 6.86
C ILE A 212 -7.14 2.81 6.93
N VAL A 213 -5.99 2.34 7.41
CA VAL A 213 -4.74 3.12 7.52
C VAL A 213 -4.31 3.64 6.14
N GLU A 214 -4.28 2.77 5.12
CA GLU A 214 -3.96 3.15 3.74
C GLU A 214 -4.98 4.16 3.18
N SER A 215 -6.27 3.98 3.49
CA SER A 215 -7.34 4.86 3.01
C SER A 215 -7.33 6.23 3.69
N LEU A 216 -6.98 6.31 4.97
CA LEU A 216 -6.90 7.57 5.72
C LEU A 216 -5.75 8.43 5.19
N GLY A 217 -4.68 7.79 4.69
CA GLY A 217 -3.55 8.46 4.06
C GLY A 217 -2.99 9.60 4.92
N ASN A 218 -2.51 10.66 4.26
CA ASN A 218 -1.91 11.80 4.92
C ASN A 218 -2.94 12.78 5.55
N ARG A 219 -4.18 12.80 5.06
CA ARG A 219 -5.18 13.84 5.42
C ARG A 219 -5.78 13.68 6.83
N HIS A 220 -5.69 12.49 7.41
CA HIS A 220 -6.25 12.18 8.74
C HIS A 220 -5.23 11.55 9.69
N GLY A 221 -3.93 11.86 9.54
CA GLY A 221 -2.85 11.31 10.38
C GLY A 221 -3.07 11.51 11.89
N ASP A 222 -3.61 12.67 12.28
CA ASP A 222 -3.94 13.00 13.68
C ASP A 222 -5.02 12.09 14.29
N LEU A 223 -5.97 11.63 13.47
CA LEU A 223 -7.02 10.71 13.91
C LEU A 223 -6.43 9.32 14.16
N LEU A 224 -5.57 8.83 13.26
CA LEU A 224 -4.85 7.57 13.44
C LEU A 224 -4.00 7.59 14.72
N PHE A 225 -3.37 8.74 14.99
CA PHE A 225 -2.60 8.98 16.19
C PHE A 225 -3.43 8.89 17.47
N LYS A 226 -4.54 9.64 17.52
CA LYS A 226 -5.46 9.65 18.66
C LYS A 226 -6.01 8.24 18.93
N LEU A 227 -6.33 7.51 17.87
CA LEU A 227 -6.83 6.13 17.94
C LEU A 227 -5.85 5.16 18.60
N LEU A 228 -4.57 5.20 18.22
CA LEU A 228 -3.54 4.31 18.75
C LEU A 228 -3.14 4.64 20.19
N ILE A 229 -3.11 5.93 20.54
CA ILE A 229 -2.77 6.39 21.89
C ILE A 229 -3.92 6.13 22.87
N ASP A 230 -5.16 6.45 22.49
CA ASP A 230 -6.30 6.36 23.41
C ASP A 230 -6.80 4.91 23.57
N ASN A 231 -6.36 3.97 22.74
CA ASN A 231 -6.81 2.57 22.76
C ASN A 231 -5.62 1.59 22.67
N PRO A 232 -4.81 1.47 23.74
CA PRO A 232 -3.61 0.61 23.76
C PRO A 232 -3.89 -0.90 23.62
N ALA A 233 -5.15 -1.32 23.71
CA ALA A 233 -5.59 -2.70 23.52
C ALA A 233 -5.87 -3.09 22.06
N ILE A 234 -5.73 -2.14 21.11
CA ILE A 234 -5.87 -2.45 19.67
C ILE A 234 -4.75 -3.42 19.25
N PRO A 235 -5.03 -4.59 18.65
CA PRO A 235 -4.05 -5.65 18.33
C PRO A 235 -2.95 -5.29 17.31
N ILE A 236 -2.85 -4.02 16.93
CA ILE A 236 -2.19 -3.54 15.71
C ILE A 236 -1.01 -2.66 16.08
N LYS A 237 -0.61 -2.63 17.36
CA LYS A 237 0.52 -1.81 17.81
C LYS A 237 1.72 -2.10 16.90
N GLU A 238 2.18 -3.33 16.79
CA GLU A 238 3.34 -3.68 15.92
C GLU A 238 3.14 -3.37 14.42
N GLN A 239 1.95 -3.59 13.85
CA GLN A 239 1.71 -3.40 12.41
C GLN A 239 1.46 -1.94 12.00
N ALA A 240 0.73 -1.17 12.82
CA ALA A 240 0.59 0.27 12.63
C ALA A 240 1.97 0.95 12.74
N LEU A 241 2.82 0.41 13.62
CA LEU A 241 4.20 0.80 13.80
C LEU A 241 5.11 0.48 12.60
N GLU A 242 4.82 -0.56 11.80
CA GLU A 242 5.50 -0.83 10.52
C GLU A 242 5.05 0.09 9.37
N LEU A 243 3.78 0.51 9.37
CA LEU A 243 3.23 1.41 8.36
C LEU A 243 3.59 2.88 8.61
N TRP A 244 3.82 3.24 9.88
CA TRP A 244 4.04 4.61 10.34
C TRP A 244 5.23 5.34 9.67
N PRO A 245 6.42 4.74 9.50
CA PRO A 245 7.53 5.41 8.82
C PRO A 245 7.21 5.78 7.37
N LYS A 246 6.40 4.96 6.67
CA LYS A 246 6.00 5.25 5.28
C LYS A 246 5.03 6.43 5.19
N LEU A 247 4.23 6.67 6.23
CA LEU A 247 3.35 7.83 6.36
C LEU A 247 4.13 9.10 6.74
N VAL A 248 5.04 9.00 7.71
CA VAL A 248 5.81 10.15 8.24
C VAL A 248 6.86 10.69 7.26
N LEU A 249 7.47 9.84 6.44
CA LEU A 249 8.47 10.28 5.44
C LEU A 249 7.90 11.20 4.35
N LYS A 250 6.57 11.41 4.29
CA LYS A 250 5.92 12.29 3.31
C LYS A 250 5.58 13.69 3.84
N GLU A 251 5.75 14.00 5.12
CA GLU A 251 5.34 15.30 5.71
C GLU A 251 6.44 16.04 6.50
N CYS A 252 6.13 17.29 6.87
CA CYS A 252 7.06 18.30 7.37
C CYS A 252 7.59 17.96 8.77
N ALA A 253 8.90 18.07 8.98
CA ALA A 253 9.58 17.73 10.24
C ALA A 253 9.00 18.43 11.50
N ALA A 254 8.33 19.57 11.33
CA ALA A 254 7.73 20.32 12.44
C ALA A 254 6.49 19.64 13.06
N GLU A 255 5.63 19.03 12.25
CA GLU A 255 4.47 18.28 12.73
C GLU A 255 4.91 16.96 13.37
N GLN A 256 5.89 16.29 12.75
CA GLN A 256 6.52 15.10 13.30
C GLN A 256 7.11 15.37 14.70
N ARG A 257 7.77 16.50 14.91
CA ARG A 257 8.34 16.88 16.21
C ARG A 257 7.27 17.17 17.28
N ARG A 258 6.19 17.90 16.93
CA ARG A 258 5.05 18.11 17.85
C ARG A 258 4.39 16.80 18.26
N LEU A 259 4.28 15.85 17.32
CA LEU A 259 3.69 14.55 17.53
C LEU A 259 4.53 13.70 18.49
N ILE A 260 5.84 13.66 18.25
CA ILE A 260 6.87 13.05 19.10
C ILE A 260 6.76 13.51 20.55
N ASP A 261 6.69 14.83 20.77
CA ASP A 261 6.62 15.40 22.12
C ASP A 261 5.30 15.05 22.83
N GLY A 262 4.20 14.94 22.07
CA GLY A 262 2.88 14.58 22.59
C GLY A 262 2.74 13.12 23.03
N ILE A 263 3.48 12.19 22.40
CA ILE A 263 3.44 10.74 22.71
C ILE A 263 3.90 10.50 24.14
N VAL A 264 5.11 10.95 24.47
CA VAL A 264 5.74 10.69 25.77
C VAL A 264 5.15 11.53 26.89
N ALA A 265 4.59 12.70 26.58
CA ALA A 265 3.93 13.55 27.58
C ALA A 265 2.65 12.93 28.16
N ARG A 266 1.93 12.12 27.36
CA ARG A 266 0.67 11.48 27.80
C ARG A 266 0.88 10.14 28.50
N ALA A 267 1.93 9.41 28.15
CA ALA A 267 2.23 8.10 28.71
C ALA A 267 3.73 7.90 28.98
N PRO A 268 4.33 8.65 29.93
CA PRO A 268 5.78 8.61 30.17
C PRO A 268 6.30 7.27 30.72
N SER A 269 5.42 6.39 31.20
CA SER A 269 5.76 5.05 31.70
C SER A 269 5.44 3.92 30.71
N ASP A 270 4.97 4.23 29.50
CA ASP A 270 4.66 3.23 28.47
C ASP A 270 5.90 2.96 27.60
N ALA A 271 6.44 1.74 27.65
CA ALA A 271 7.64 1.35 26.91
C ALA A 271 7.47 1.54 25.39
N ASP A 272 6.28 1.25 24.87
CA ASP A 272 6.04 1.30 23.44
C ASP A 272 5.97 2.75 22.94
N SER A 273 5.41 3.67 23.73
CA SER A 273 5.44 5.11 23.43
C SER A 273 6.88 5.61 23.24
N TRP A 274 7.80 5.21 24.11
CA TRP A 274 9.22 5.51 23.97
C TRP A 274 9.89 4.80 22.78
N PHE A 275 9.48 3.57 22.46
CA PHE A 275 9.97 2.84 21.29
C PHE A 275 9.58 3.52 19.98
N ILE A 276 8.32 3.97 19.88
CA ILE A 276 7.80 4.71 18.72
C ILE A 276 8.60 5.99 18.52
N LEU A 277 8.80 6.75 19.60
CA LEU A 277 9.63 7.94 19.60
C LEU A 277 11.04 7.62 19.09
N GLY A 278 11.69 6.61 19.67
CA GLY A 278 13.03 6.18 19.28
C GLY A 278 13.14 5.84 17.79
N ARG A 279 12.16 5.12 17.24
CA ARG A 279 12.14 4.78 15.81
C ARG A 279 11.92 5.97 14.90
N LEU A 280 11.05 6.91 15.29
CA LEU A 280 10.83 8.13 14.52
C LEU A 280 12.09 8.98 14.44
N LEU A 281 12.78 9.14 15.58
CA LEU A 281 14.05 9.87 15.65
C LEU A 281 15.15 9.16 14.86
N HIS A 282 15.23 7.83 14.94
CA HIS A 282 16.17 7.03 14.15
C HIS A 282 15.93 7.21 12.64
N ALA A 283 14.69 7.13 12.18
CA ALA A 283 14.34 7.35 10.77
C ALA A 283 14.67 8.78 10.30
N SER A 284 14.59 9.75 11.22
CA SER A 284 14.96 11.15 10.98
C SER A 284 16.46 11.42 11.10
N LYS A 285 17.26 10.39 11.40
CA LYS A 285 18.70 10.46 11.67
C LYS A 285 19.08 11.34 12.88
N GLU A 286 18.13 11.63 13.76
CA GLU A 286 18.33 12.26 15.07
C GLU A 286 18.80 11.18 16.07
N TYR A 287 19.97 10.59 15.82
CA TYR A 287 20.41 9.37 16.51
C TYR A 287 20.65 9.53 18.01
N ARG A 288 21.03 10.74 18.47
CA ARG A 288 21.31 10.98 19.89
C ARG A 288 20.03 10.94 20.72
N GLU A 289 19.00 11.63 20.24
CA GLU A 289 17.68 11.65 20.83
C GLU A 289 17.01 10.28 20.69
N ALA A 290 17.19 9.59 19.55
CA ALA A 290 16.70 8.24 19.34
C ALA A 290 17.26 7.27 20.39
N GLU A 291 18.57 7.32 20.64
CA GLU A 291 19.21 6.48 21.66
C GLU A 291 18.62 6.72 23.04
N ALA A 292 18.44 7.98 23.44
CA ALA A 292 17.87 8.32 24.74
C ALA A 292 16.46 7.74 24.91
N ALA A 293 15.62 7.88 23.88
CA ALA A 293 14.27 7.32 23.88
C ALA A 293 14.27 5.78 23.91
N LEU A 294 15.12 5.14 23.11
CA LEU A 294 15.22 3.67 23.05
C LEU A 294 15.79 3.06 24.33
N ARG A 295 16.76 3.71 24.98
CA ARG A 295 17.23 3.30 26.31
C ARG A 295 16.09 3.38 27.32
N LYS A 296 15.29 4.45 27.28
CA LYS A 296 14.13 4.57 28.16
C LYS A 296 13.09 3.48 27.92
N ALA A 297 12.81 3.19 26.65
CA ALA A 297 11.93 2.10 26.24
C ALA A 297 12.44 0.74 26.76
N CYS A 298 13.75 0.50 26.66
CA CYS A 298 14.40 -0.72 27.14
C CYS A 298 14.40 -0.84 28.68
N GLU A 299 14.52 0.27 29.41
CA GLU A 299 14.36 0.28 30.88
C GLU A 299 12.95 -0.16 31.30
N LEU A 300 11.93 0.31 30.58
CA LEU A 300 10.53 0.02 30.87
C LEU A 300 10.13 -1.40 30.45
N ASN A 301 10.72 -1.93 29.37
CA ASN A 301 10.51 -3.30 28.92
C ASN A 301 11.84 -3.98 28.51
N PRO A 302 12.58 -4.57 29.47
CA PRO A 302 13.89 -5.16 29.22
C PRO A 302 13.90 -6.47 28.43
N ARG A 303 12.74 -7.01 28.05
CA ARG A 303 12.65 -8.27 27.26
C ARG A 303 12.05 -8.04 25.87
N HIS A 304 11.91 -6.79 25.44
CA HIS A 304 11.40 -6.47 24.12
C HIS A 304 12.52 -6.48 23.08
N ALA A 305 12.63 -7.57 22.31
CA ALA A 305 13.69 -7.76 21.33
C ALA A 305 13.74 -6.64 20.27
N ALA A 306 12.60 -6.21 19.72
CA ALA A 306 12.57 -5.13 18.72
C ALA A 306 13.11 -3.79 19.22
N ILE A 307 12.90 -3.45 20.50
CA ILE A 307 13.45 -2.23 21.12
C ILE A 307 14.97 -2.32 21.19
N MET A 308 15.49 -3.43 21.70
CA MET A 308 16.93 -3.68 21.79
C MET A 308 17.59 -3.72 20.41
N GLU A 309 16.92 -4.34 19.44
CA GLU A 309 17.40 -4.45 18.08
C GLU A 309 17.59 -3.06 17.44
N LEU A 310 16.59 -2.19 17.57
CA LEU A 310 16.68 -0.83 17.04
C LEU A 310 17.68 0.03 17.82
N LEU A 311 17.84 -0.22 19.12
CA LEU A 311 18.89 0.40 19.92
C LEU A 311 20.28 -0.01 19.41
N VAL A 312 20.50 -1.29 19.10
CA VAL A 312 21.76 -1.77 18.48
C VAL A 312 22.03 -1.06 17.16
N ASP A 313 21.04 -0.96 16.28
CA ASP A 313 21.20 -0.24 15.00
C ASP A 313 21.57 1.23 15.23
N THR A 314 20.91 1.89 16.18
CA THR A 314 21.23 3.29 16.55
C THR A 314 22.64 3.44 17.13
N LEU A 315 23.10 2.47 17.93
CA LEU A 315 24.43 2.46 18.51
C LEU A 315 25.52 2.23 17.46
N LEU A 316 25.26 1.38 16.46
CA LEU A 316 26.14 1.18 15.31
C LEU A 316 26.31 2.49 14.51
N GLU A 317 25.21 3.17 14.19
CA GLU A 317 25.25 4.44 13.43
C GLU A 317 25.93 5.58 14.22
N THR A 318 25.91 5.52 15.55
CA THR A 318 26.58 6.51 16.42
C THR A 318 28.02 6.15 16.80
N GLY A 319 28.54 5.01 16.32
CA GLY A 319 29.89 4.55 16.60
C GLY A 319 30.10 3.97 18.00
N LYS A 320 29.03 3.68 18.74
CA LYS A 320 29.06 3.13 20.10
C LYS A 320 29.12 1.59 20.08
N TYR A 321 30.19 1.07 19.47
CA TYR A 321 30.33 -0.35 19.15
C TYR A 321 30.39 -1.30 20.36
N MET A 322 30.97 -0.85 21.47
CA MET A 322 31.02 -1.65 22.70
C MET A 322 29.62 -1.90 23.28
N ASP A 323 28.81 -0.84 23.37
CA ASP A 323 27.42 -0.93 23.83
C ASP A 323 26.59 -1.77 22.86
N ALA A 324 26.76 -1.58 21.54
CA ALA A 324 26.08 -2.40 20.53
C ALA A 324 26.38 -3.89 20.73
N ASN A 325 27.66 -4.26 20.90
CA ASN A 325 28.05 -5.64 21.17
C ASN A 325 27.45 -6.18 22.48
N LEU A 326 27.35 -5.36 23.54
CA LEU A 326 26.69 -5.76 24.79
C LEU A 326 25.18 -6.04 24.58
N TYR A 327 24.46 -5.14 23.90
CA TYR A 327 23.02 -5.35 23.64
C TYR A 327 22.76 -6.54 22.71
N THR A 328 23.67 -6.83 21.77
CA THR A 328 23.55 -8.07 20.98
C THR A 328 23.72 -9.34 21.82
N SER A 329 24.47 -9.31 22.92
CA SER A 329 24.51 -10.46 23.85
C SER A 329 23.14 -10.70 24.49
N HIS A 330 22.44 -9.65 24.92
CA HIS A 330 21.07 -9.78 25.44
C HIS A 330 20.08 -10.30 24.39
N LEU A 331 20.21 -9.88 23.13
CA LEU A 331 19.39 -10.41 22.03
C LEU A 331 19.64 -11.90 21.78
N LEU A 332 20.90 -12.33 21.82
CA LEU A 332 21.28 -13.74 21.65
C LEU A 332 20.85 -14.61 22.85
N ASP A 333 20.82 -14.05 24.07
CA ASP A 333 20.25 -14.73 25.23
C ASP A 333 18.73 -14.99 25.08
N MET A 334 18.04 -14.16 24.28
CA MET A 334 16.62 -14.32 23.98
C MET A 334 16.37 -15.30 22.84
N ASP A 335 17.14 -15.20 21.75
CA ASP A 335 17.06 -16.11 20.61
C ASP A 335 18.42 -16.24 19.91
N GLU A 336 19.11 -17.34 20.19
CA GLU A 336 20.40 -17.68 19.58
C GLU A 336 20.27 -18.16 18.13
N ASN A 337 19.06 -18.51 17.67
CA ASN A 337 18.81 -18.99 16.31
C ASN A 337 18.43 -17.85 15.34
N CYS A 338 18.54 -16.61 15.78
CA CYS A 338 18.32 -15.45 14.93
C CYS A 338 19.65 -15.00 14.28
N ALA A 339 19.85 -15.35 13.00
CA ALA A 339 21.03 -14.94 12.23
C ALA A 339 21.24 -13.41 12.22
N ARG A 340 20.14 -12.65 12.33
CA ARG A 340 20.16 -11.19 12.42
C ARG A 340 20.96 -10.66 13.60
N TYR A 341 20.82 -11.29 14.76
CA TYR A 341 21.56 -10.87 15.96
C TYR A 341 23.05 -11.20 15.85
N TRP A 342 23.38 -12.33 15.23
CA TRP A 342 24.77 -12.71 14.97
C TRP A 342 25.47 -11.76 14.00
N TYR A 343 24.87 -11.40 12.86
CA TYR A 343 25.53 -10.47 11.94
C TYR A 343 25.63 -9.06 12.52
N LYS A 344 24.62 -8.59 13.29
CA LYS A 344 24.70 -7.29 14.00
C LYS A 344 25.82 -7.27 15.03
N ARG A 345 26.04 -8.38 15.75
CA ARG A 345 27.18 -8.55 16.66
C ARG A 345 28.51 -8.54 15.93
N ALA A 346 28.58 -9.24 14.79
CA ALA A 346 29.77 -9.24 13.94
C ALA A 346 30.10 -7.82 13.44
N ARG A 347 29.10 -7.06 12.97
CA ARG A 347 29.26 -5.65 12.57
C ARG A 347 29.78 -4.79 13.73
N ALA A 348 29.20 -4.93 14.94
CA ALA A 348 29.66 -4.21 16.12
C ALA A 348 31.14 -4.52 16.44
N GLN A 349 31.56 -5.78 16.34
CA GLN A 349 32.95 -6.18 16.60
C GLN A 349 33.92 -5.72 15.50
N ARG A 350 33.50 -5.82 14.23
CA ARG A 350 34.27 -5.39 13.08
C ARG A 350 34.60 -3.89 13.16
N GLU A 351 33.57 -3.07 13.35
CA GLU A 351 33.73 -1.61 13.47
C GLU A 351 34.36 -1.19 14.81
N GLY A 352 34.17 -1.97 15.88
CA GLY A 352 34.77 -1.76 17.20
C GLY A 352 36.22 -2.22 17.35
N ALA A 353 36.95 -2.42 16.25
CA ALA A 353 38.35 -2.88 16.20
C ALA A 353 38.63 -4.29 16.77
N ASN A 354 37.61 -5.14 16.94
CA ASN A 354 37.75 -6.56 17.27
C ASN A 354 37.59 -7.45 16.03
N ARG A 355 38.39 -7.14 14.99
CA ARG A 355 38.25 -7.74 13.65
C ARG A 355 38.45 -9.26 13.63
N TYR A 356 39.38 -9.76 14.44
CA TYR A 356 39.69 -11.18 14.50
C TYR A 356 38.48 -12.01 14.95
N ASN A 357 37.80 -11.59 16.02
CA ASN A 357 36.60 -12.27 16.49
C ASN A 357 35.41 -12.10 15.54
N ALA A 358 35.29 -10.93 14.90
CA ALA A 358 34.18 -10.64 13.99
C ALA A 358 34.06 -11.64 12.83
N ARG A 359 35.19 -12.19 12.34
CA ARG A 359 35.21 -13.27 11.34
C ARG A 359 34.48 -14.52 11.80
N PHE A 360 34.67 -14.94 13.05
CA PHE A 360 34.05 -16.15 13.58
C PHE A 360 32.57 -15.91 13.87
N VAL A 361 32.24 -14.76 14.46
CA VAL A 361 30.85 -14.39 14.77
C VAL A 361 30.01 -14.24 13.49
N SER A 362 30.55 -13.61 12.44
CA SER A 362 29.85 -13.51 11.15
C SER A 362 29.67 -14.86 10.48
N ARG A 363 30.63 -15.78 10.61
CA ARG A 363 30.46 -17.15 10.12
C ARG A 363 29.29 -17.86 10.80
N THR A 364 29.16 -17.73 12.12
CA THR A 364 28.01 -18.28 12.85
C THR A 364 26.69 -17.72 12.31
N ALA A 365 26.61 -16.44 11.94
CA ALA A 365 25.41 -15.88 11.33
C ALA A 365 25.01 -16.63 10.04
N THR A 366 25.98 -16.96 9.19
CA THR A 366 25.74 -17.71 7.92
C THR A 366 25.42 -19.19 8.13
N GLU A 367 25.84 -19.76 9.27
CA GLU A 367 25.54 -21.14 9.64
C GLU A 367 24.13 -21.27 10.25
N VAL A 368 23.69 -20.27 11.01
CA VAL A 368 22.35 -20.19 11.61
C VAL A 368 21.27 -20.01 10.54
N ASP A 369 21.46 -19.08 9.59
CA ASP A 369 20.58 -18.93 8.44
C ASP A 369 21.40 -18.75 7.14
N PRO A 370 21.61 -19.83 6.37
CA PRO A 370 22.26 -19.76 5.06
C PRO A 370 21.46 -18.95 4.01
N GLY A 371 20.18 -18.65 4.27
CA GLY A 371 19.33 -17.83 3.42
C GLY A 371 19.35 -16.33 3.75
N ASP A 372 20.07 -15.89 4.79
CA ASP A 372 20.16 -14.48 5.15
C ASP A 372 21.26 -13.77 4.34
N LYS A 373 20.84 -12.97 3.35
CA LYS A 373 21.74 -12.15 2.52
C LYS A 373 22.57 -11.13 3.32
N HIS A 374 22.05 -10.59 4.43
CA HIS A 374 22.79 -9.66 5.28
C HIS A 374 23.91 -10.38 6.04
N ALA A 375 23.65 -11.60 6.50
CA ALA A 375 24.67 -12.42 7.16
C ALA A 375 25.86 -12.69 6.22
N TRP A 376 25.59 -13.03 4.96
CA TRP A 376 26.63 -13.25 3.95
C TRP A 376 27.43 -11.98 3.63
N VAL A 377 26.78 -10.82 3.52
CA VAL A 377 27.49 -9.55 3.30
C VAL A 377 28.40 -9.20 4.49
N GLU A 378 27.89 -9.29 5.72
CA GLU A 378 28.73 -9.00 6.89
C GLU A 378 29.88 -9.99 7.04
N HIS A 379 29.68 -11.27 6.69
CA HIS A 379 30.76 -12.25 6.65
C HIS A 379 31.84 -11.87 5.62
N GLY A 380 31.43 -11.48 4.42
CA GLY A 380 32.34 -11.00 3.38
C GLY A 380 33.15 -9.77 3.83
N LEU A 381 32.51 -8.81 4.50
CA LEU A 381 33.17 -7.62 5.04
C LEU A 381 34.15 -7.95 6.18
N CYS A 382 33.79 -8.87 7.08
CA CYS A 382 34.68 -9.31 8.16
C CYS A 382 35.94 -10.01 7.63
N LEU A 383 35.80 -10.86 6.61
CA LEU A 383 36.93 -11.50 5.93
C LEU A 383 37.78 -10.46 5.20
N LEU A 384 37.15 -9.51 4.52
CA LEU A 384 37.84 -8.45 3.81
C LEU A 384 38.68 -7.59 4.76
N GLU A 385 38.15 -7.22 5.94
CA GLU A 385 38.88 -6.42 6.93
C GLU A 385 40.07 -7.17 7.56
N ASN A 386 39.93 -8.48 7.78
CA ASN A 386 41.01 -9.32 8.31
C ASN A 386 42.09 -9.65 7.28
N TRP A 387 41.82 -9.47 5.98
CA TRP A 387 42.84 -9.69 4.97
C TRP A 387 43.93 -8.61 5.03
N ASP A 388 45.12 -9.02 5.47
CA ASP A 388 46.31 -8.17 5.60
C ASP A 388 47.11 -8.02 4.29
N GLY A 389 46.55 -8.48 3.16
CA GLY A 389 47.25 -8.47 1.87
C GLY A 389 48.06 -9.73 1.60
N ASP A 390 48.12 -10.71 2.50
CA ASP A 390 48.83 -11.95 2.20
C ASP A 390 48.05 -12.80 1.18
N TRP A 391 48.68 -13.15 0.06
CA TRP A 391 48.13 -14.04 -0.97
C TRP A 391 48.04 -15.51 -0.51
N GLY A 392 48.77 -15.88 0.55
CA GLY A 392 48.68 -17.21 1.17
C GLY A 392 47.39 -17.43 1.97
N VAL A 393 46.60 -16.37 2.21
CA VAL A 393 45.36 -16.41 2.96
C VAL A 393 44.17 -16.30 2.00
N THR A 394 43.26 -17.28 2.05
CA THR A 394 42.08 -17.37 1.16
C THR A 394 40.97 -16.38 1.49
N ASP A 395 41.13 -15.55 2.53
CA ASP A 395 40.10 -14.64 3.04
C ASP A 395 39.53 -13.71 1.94
N HIS A 396 40.32 -13.30 0.94
CA HIS A 396 39.83 -12.50 -0.19
C HIS A 396 38.93 -13.31 -1.15
N VAL A 397 39.20 -14.60 -1.33
CA VAL A 397 38.37 -15.53 -2.13
C VAL A 397 37.10 -15.88 -1.35
N ASP A 398 37.24 -16.14 -0.05
CA ASP A 398 36.10 -16.45 0.83
C ASP A 398 35.17 -15.23 0.96
N SER A 399 35.73 -14.02 1.00
CA SER A 399 34.99 -12.75 0.94
C SER A 399 34.21 -12.62 -0.37
N LEU A 400 34.86 -12.94 -1.50
CA LEU A 400 34.23 -12.95 -2.83
C LEU A 400 33.03 -13.91 -2.87
N ASP A 401 33.21 -15.14 -2.37
CA ASP A 401 32.16 -16.16 -2.31
C ASP A 401 30.98 -15.70 -1.45
N ALA A 402 31.26 -15.11 -0.28
CA ALA A 402 30.23 -14.59 0.62
C ALA A 402 29.37 -13.51 -0.06
N PHE A 403 29.97 -12.52 -0.74
CA PHE A 403 29.19 -11.51 -1.46
C PHE A 403 28.35 -12.11 -2.59
N TYR A 404 28.87 -13.10 -3.32
CA TYR A 404 28.07 -13.77 -4.36
C TYR A 404 26.95 -14.62 -3.79
N LYS A 405 27.11 -15.25 -2.63
CA LYS A 405 26.01 -15.95 -1.95
C LYS A 405 24.87 -14.99 -1.61
N ALA A 406 25.18 -13.79 -1.13
CA ALA A 406 24.18 -12.75 -0.90
C ALA A 406 23.43 -12.36 -2.20
N ILE A 407 24.15 -12.20 -3.31
CA ILE A 407 23.57 -11.88 -4.64
C ILE A 407 22.70 -13.05 -5.17
N ASN A 408 23.12 -14.29 -4.95
CA ASN A 408 22.35 -15.47 -5.37
C ASN A 408 21.03 -15.60 -4.60
N ILE A 409 20.98 -15.12 -3.35
CA ILE A 409 19.76 -15.05 -2.55
C ILE A 409 18.86 -13.91 -3.04
N ASP A 410 19.44 -12.73 -3.30
CA ASP A 410 18.73 -11.56 -3.79
C ASP A 410 19.60 -10.75 -4.77
N GLU A 411 19.28 -10.87 -6.06
CA GLU A 411 20.03 -10.24 -7.14
C GLU A 411 20.00 -8.70 -7.06
N SER A 412 18.98 -8.13 -6.41
CA SER A 412 18.79 -6.68 -6.25
C SER A 412 19.46 -6.11 -5.00
N PHE A 413 20.12 -6.94 -4.20
CA PHE A 413 20.66 -6.55 -2.91
C PHE A 413 21.93 -5.69 -3.03
N ALA A 414 21.75 -4.36 -3.10
CA ALA A 414 22.80 -3.37 -3.29
C ALA A 414 24.04 -3.53 -2.35
N PRO A 415 23.89 -3.81 -1.04
CA PRO A 415 25.04 -3.96 -0.14
C PRO A 415 26.05 -5.03 -0.56
N ALA A 416 25.61 -6.09 -1.25
CA ALA A 416 26.53 -7.11 -1.75
C ALA A 416 27.42 -6.59 -2.89
N TYR A 417 26.87 -5.72 -3.75
CA TYR A 417 27.62 -5.06 -4.82
C TYR A 417 28.60 -4.02 -4.26
N ASP A 418 28.19 -3.30 -3.21
CA ASP A 418 29.08 -2.37 -2.49
C ASP A 418 30.24 -3.12 -1.86
N GLY A 419 29.98 -4.26 -1.19
CA GLY A 419 31.01 -5.13 -0.65
C GLY A 419 31.98 -5.67 -1.72
N LEU A 420 31.48 -6.09 -2.89
CA LEU A 420 32.32 -6.45 -4.04
C LEU A 420 33.19 -5.28 -4.52
N SER A 421 32.61 -4.08 -4.59
CA SER A 421 33.33 -2.86 -4.98
C SER A 421 34.51 -2.61 -4.04
N ASP A 422 34.29 -2.73 -2.73
CA ASP A 422 35.32 -2.51 -1.72
C ASP A 422 36.38 -3.61 -1.71
N LEU A 423 35.99 -4.88 -1.92
CA LEU A 423 36.93 -5.98 -2.14
C LEU A 423 37.83 -5.70 -3.34
N PHE A 424 37.26 -5.29 -4.49
CA PHE A 424 38.05 -4.98 -5.67
C PHE A 424 38.96 -3.79 -5.48
N LYS A 425 38.52 -2.72 -4.80
CA LYS A 425 39.38 -1.58 -4.46
C LYS A 425 40.56 -2.03 -3.59
N LYS A 426 40.31 -2.83 -2.54
CA LYS A 426 41.35 -3.30 -1.63
C LYS A 426 42.35 -4.19 -2.37
N VAL A 427 41.86 -5.16 -3.15
CA VAL A 427 42.71 -6.04 -3.98
C VAL A 427 43.51 -5.25 -5.01
N CYS A 428 42.90 -4.28 -5.71
CA CYS A 428 43.63 -3.43 -6.65
C CYS A 428 44.69 -2.59 -5.97
N SER A 429 44.37 -1.97 -4.84
CA SER A 429 45.35 -1.17 -4.07
C SER A 429 46.54 -2.01 -3.59
N PHE A 430 46.28 -3.28 -3.24
CA PHE A 430 47.32 -4.22 -2.88
C PHE A 430 48.15 -4.67 -4.08
N ILE A 431 47.50 -4.95 -5.21
CA ILE A 431 48.20 -5.23 -6.47
C ILE A 431 49.13 -4.07 -6.83
N ASP A 432 48.63 -2.82 -6.77
CA ASP A 432 49.40 -1.64 -7.12
C ASP A 432 50.59 -1.43 -6.16
N SER A 433 50.40 -1.67 -4.85
CA SER A 433 51.48 -1.56 -3.87
C SER A 433 52.58 -2.60 -4.07
N VAL A 434 52.23 -3.83 -4.45
CA VAL A 434 53.21 -4.87 -4.75
C VAL A 434 53.84 -4.64 -6.12
N VAL A 435 53.09 -4.15 -7.12
CA VAL A 435 53.62 -3.78 -8.45
C VAL A 435 54.70 -2.71 -8.31
N ASP A 436 54.52 -1.70 -7.45
CA ASP A 436 55.54 -0.68 -7.20
C ASP A 436 56.84 -1.25 -6.60
N VAL A 437 56.74 -2.29 -5.76
CA VAL A 437 57.89 -3.01 -5.19
C VAL A 437 58.53 -3.93 -6.23
N SER A 438 57.72 -4.73 -6.93
CA SER A 438 58.15 -5.66 -7.97
C SER A 438 58.75 -4.97 -9.21
N LEU A 439 58.28 -3.77 -9.57
CA LEU A 439 58.87 -2.96 -10.65
C LEU A 439 60.26 -2.44 -10.27
N ARG A 440 60.54 -2.22 -8.98
CA ARG A 440 61.91 -1.92 -8.50
C ARG A 440 62.82 -3.15 -8.57
N GLU A 441 62.27 -4.34 -8.37
CA GLU A 441 63.04 -5.60 -8.32
C GLU A 441 63.03 -6.41 -9.63
N LYS A 442 62.30 -5.97 -10.66
CA LYS A 442 62.11 -6.67 -11.97
C LYS A 442 61.65 -8.13 -11.86
N LYS A 443 61.07 -8.55 -10.74
CA LYS A 443 60.49 -9.89 -10.56
C LYS A 443 58.97 -9.81 -10.60
N ASP A 444 58.39 -10.63 -11.45
CA ASP A 444 56.97 -11.02 -11.44
C ASP A 444 55.93 -10.03 -12.00
N ARG A 445 56.21 -9.49 -13.18
CA ARG A 445 55.24 -8.70 -13.98
C ARG A 445 54.00 -9.50 -14.45
N CYS A 446 54.05 -10.84 -14.43
CA CYS A 446 53.01 -11.73 -14.96
C CYS A 446 51.92 -12.13 -13.96
N ILE A 447 52.15 -11.95 -12.65
CA ILE A 447 51.24 -12.47 -11.62
C ILE A 447 49.97 -11.60 -11.50
N PHE A 448 50.11 -10.28 -11.60
CA PHE A 448 49.02 -9.33 -11.35
C PHE A 448 47.87 -9.35 -12.37
N PRO A 449 48.14 -9.46 -13.69
CA PRO A 449 47.06 -9.58 -14.66
C PRO A 449 46.26 -10.88 -14.49
N ALA A 450 46.91 -11.98 -14.11
CA ALA A 450 46.24 -13.26 -13.86
C ALA A 450 45.23 -13.18 -12.71
N TYR A 451 45.54 -12.45 -11.63
CA TYR A 451 44.58 -12.21 -10.55
C TYR A 451 43.41 -11.36 -11.01
N ARG A 452 43.65 -10.26 -11.74
CA ARG A 452 42.56 -9.44 -12.31
C ARG A 452 41.63 -10.28 -13.18
N VAL A 453 42.19 -11.15 -14.03
CA VAL A 453 41.43 -12.11 -14.84
C VAL A 453 40.66 -13.08 -13.96
N HIS A 454 41.27 -13.63 -12.92
CA HIS A 454 40.65 -14.59 -12.00
C HIS A 454 39.40 -14.00 -11.33
N TYR A 455 39.51 -12.83 -10.72
CA TYR A 455 38.38 -12.15 -10.07
C TYR A 455 37.28 -11.76 -11.05
N ALA A 456 37.67 -11.22 -12.21
CA ALA A 456 36.70 -10.85 -13.22
C ALA A 456 36.03 -12.09 -13.87
N SER A 457 36.73 -13.23 -13.93
CA SER A 457 36.17 -14.50 -14.41
C SER A 457 35.08 -15.03 -13.47
N PHE A 458 35.27 -14.91 -12.15
CA PHE A 458 34.26 -15.24 -11.17
C PHE A 458 33.04 -14.33 -11.27
N ALA A 459 33.25 -13.03 -11.46
CA ALA A 459 32.14 -12.10 -11.68
C ALA A 459 31.26 -12.48 -12.88
N VAL A 460 31.88 -12.91 -13.99
CA VAL A 460 31.15 -13.39 -15.17
C VAL A 460 30.52 -14.76 -14.95
N LYS A 461 31.16 -15.66 -14.18
CA LYS A 461 30.62 -16.99 -13.87
C LYS A 461 29.32 -16.90 -13.07
N TYR A 462 29.28 -16.05 -12.05
CA TYR A 462 28.16 -16.00 -11.09
C TYR A 462 27.11 -14.94 -11.41
N ALA A 463 27.45 -13.92 -12.21
CA ALA A 463 26.49 -12.97 -12.75
C ALA A 463 26.61 -12.90 -14.29
N PRO A 464 26.24 -14.00 -15.00
CA PRO A 464 26.48 -14.14 -16.43
C PRO A 464 25.66 -13.17 -17.29
N ARG A 465 24.61 -12.55 -16.75
CA ARG A 465 23.76 -11.57 -17.46
C ARG A 465 24.11 -10.11 -17.16
N ASN A 466 25.14 -9.85 -16.35
CA ASN A 466 25.58 -8.50 -16.04
C ASN A 466 26.58 -8.01 -17.09
N ALA A 467 26.15 -7.07 -17.93
CA ALA A 467 26.96 -6.51 -19.01
C ALA A 467 28.26 -5.84 -18.51
N MET A 468 28.17 -5.07 -17.42
CA MET A 468 29.32 -4.38 -16.81
C MET A 468 30.39 -5.38 -16.35
N TYR A 469 30.01 -6.51 -15.75
CA TYR A 469 30.97 -7.53 -15.32
C TYR A 469 31.67 -8.21 -16.49
N ARG A 470 30.95 -8.48 -17.58
CA ARG A 470 31.57 -8.97 -18.83
C ARG A 470 32.54 -7.97 -19.43
N ALA A 471 32.22 -6.68 -19.39
CA ALA A 471 33.13 -5.64 -19.85
C ALA A 471 34.40 -5.56 -18.98
N LYS A 472 34.27 -5.62 -17.65
CA LYS A 472 35.43 -5.67 -16.73
C LYS A 472 36.29 -6.92 -16.93
N PHE A 473 35.69 -8.06 -17.28
CA PHE A 473 36.43 -9.28 -17.63
C PHE A 473 37.24 -9.12 -18.92
N GLY A 474 36.67 -8.45 -19.94
CA GLY A 474 37.42 -8.10 -21.14
C GLY A 474 38.63 -7.22 -20.84
N GLU A 475 38.46 -6.19 -19.99
CA GLU A 475 39.55 -5.29 -19.57
C GLU A 475 40.67 -6.04 -18.83
N ALA A 476 40.31 -6.97 -17.94
CA ALA A 476 41.28 -7.80 -17.24
C ALA A 476 42.07 -8.71 -18.19
N LEU A 477 41.40 -9.34 -19.17
CA LEU A 477 42.02 -10.20 -20.18
C LEU A 477 42.95 -9.40 -21.10
N GLU A 478 42.55 -8.21 -21.50
CA GLU A 478 43.37 -7.28 -22.31
C GLU A 478 44.69 -6.96 -21.59
N MET A 479 44.62 -6.62 -20.29
CA MET A 479 45.80 -6.36 -19.45
C MET A 479 46.68 -7.60 -19.26
N ALA A 480 46.10 -8.80 -19.32
CA ALA A 480 46.82 -10.07 -19.24
C ALA A 480 47.41 -10.54 -20.57
N GLY A 481 47.16 -9.80 -21.67
CA GLY A 481 47.61 -10.16 -23.01
C GLY A 481 46.71 -11.16 -23.75
N GLY A 482 45.57 -11.56 -23.16
CA GLY A 482 44.54 -12.40 -23.79
C GLY A 482 43.62 -11.57 -24.68
N ILE A 483 44.15 -11.07 -25.79
CA ILE A 483 43.46 -10.08 -26.65
C ILE A 483 42.19 -10.68 -27.30
N ASP A 484 42.25 -11.93 -27.76
CA ASP A 484 41.11 -12.56 -28.43
C ASP A 484 39.95 -12.82 -27.46
N GLU A 485 40.26 -13.31 -26.26
CA GLU A 485 39.27 -13.52 -25.20
C GLU A 485 38.69 -12.19 -24.71
N ALA A 486 39.50 -11.13 -24.63
CA ALA A 486 39.06 -9.79 -24.27
C ALA A 486 38.00 -9.26 -25.26
N ILE A 487 38.26 -9.40 -26.57
CA ILE A 487 37.33 -8.99 -27.63
C ILE A 487 36.01 -9.75 -27.50
N GLN A 488 36.04 -11.07 -27.25
CA GLN A 488 34.84 -11.86 -27.05
C GLN A 488 34.04 -11.42 -25.82
N ALA A 489 34.72 -11.11 -24.71
CA ALA A 489 34.09 -10.64 -23.49
C ALA A 489 33.41 -9.28 -23.70
N TYR A 490 34.06 -8.33 -24.39
CA TYR A 490 33.45 -7.04 -24.72
C TYR A 490 32.25 -7.18 -25.67
N LYS A 491 32.31 -8.04 -26.70
CA LYS A 491 31.16 -8.28 -27.60
C LYS A 491 29.97 -8.85 -26.83
N LYS A 492 30.19 -9.85 -25.98
CA LYS A 492 29.13 -10.42 -25.10
C LYS A 492 28.58 -9.43 -24.08
N ALA A 493 29.36 -8.42 -23.67
CA ALA A 493 28.86 -7.34 -22.83
C ALA A 493 27.86 -6.46 -23.60
N LEU A 494 28.17 -6.13 -24.87
CA LEU A 494 27.32 -5.31 -25.72
C LEU A 494 26.06 -6.03 -26.22
N GLU A 495 26.10 -7.37 -26.29
CA GLU A 495 24.90 -8.19 -26.49
C GLU A 495 23.92 -8.08 -25.30
N LEU A 496 24.42 -7.92 -24.08
CA LEU A 496 23.61 -7.79 -22.86
C LEU A 496 23.13 -6.36 -22.66
N ASP A 497 24.02 -5.37 -22.86
CA ASP A 497 23.70 -3.94 -22.82
C ASP A 497 24.40 -3.21 -23.99
N PRO A 498 23.65 -2.83 -25.03
CA PRO A 498 24.20 -2.12 -26.19
C PRO A 498 24.80 -0.74 -25.88
N ALA A 499 24.61 -0.20 -24.67
CA ALA A 499 25.13 1.09 -24.22
C ALA A 499 26.29 0.96 -23.21
N GLU A 500 26.80 -0.24 -22.93
CA GLU A 500 27.89 -0.47 -21.96
C GLU A 500 29.20 0.23 -22.41
N LYS A 501 29.46 1.40 -21.82
CA LYS A 501 30.52 2.33 -22.21
C LYS A 501 31.91 1.69 -22.19
N LYS A 502 32.17 0.81 -21.21
CA LYS A 502 33.49 0.17 -21.08
C LYS A 502 33.77 -0.80 -22.23
N ALA A 503 32.77 -1.56 -22.67
CA ALA A 503 32.93 -2.51 -23.76
C ALA A 503 33.09 -1.80 -25.12
N ILE A 504 32.39 -0.68 -25.34
CA ILE A 504 32.58 0.18 -26.52
C ILE A 504 34.02 0.70 -26.56
N ALA A 505 34.50 1.28 -25.46
CA ALA A 505 35.85 1.83 -25.37
C ALA A 505 36.94 0.76 -25.56
N GLY A 506 36.74 -0.44 -25.00
CA GLY A 506 37.65 -1.58 -25.15
C GLY A 506 37.79 -2.05 -26.60
N LEU A 507 36.68 -2.27 -27.31
CA LEU A 507 36.71 -2.70 -28.72
C LEU A 507 37.33 -1.64 -29.62
N GLN A 508 37.06 -0.35 -29.38
CA GLN A 508 37.67 0.74 -30.15
C GLN A 508 39.18 0.82 -29.95
N ARG A 509 39.67 0.66 -28.71
CA ARG A 509 41.12 0.60 -28.44
C ARG A 509 41.79 -0.57 -29.17
N LEU A 510 41.11 -1.71 -29.28
CA LEU A 510 41.60 -2.90 -29.96
C LEU A 510 41.33 -2.91 -31.48
N GLY A 511 40.84 -1.81 -32.06
CA GLY A 511 40.61 -1.66 -33.50
C GLY A 511 39.47 -2.52 -34.06
N GLN A 512 38.53 -2.96 -33.22
CA GLN A 512 37.40 -3.80 -33.63
C GLN A 512 36.17 -2.96 -33.99
N SER A 513 35.40 -3.41 -34.99
CA SER A 513 34.09 -2.84 -35.29
C SER A 513 33.09 -3.15 -34.18
N LEU A 514 32.18 -2.20 -33.90
CA LEU A 514 31.12 -2.38 -32.91
C LEU A 514 30.00 -3.27 -33.49
N PRO A 515 29.37 -4.13 -32.67
CA PRO A 515 28.20 -4.92 -33.08
C PRO A 515 27.01 -4.03 -33.49
N ASP A 516 26.23 -4.49 -34.48
CA ASP A 516 25.02 -3.79 -34.94
C ASP A 516 24.01 -3.59 -33.79
N GLY A 517 23.47 -2.38 -33.67
CA GLY A 517 22.52 -2.01 -32.60
C GLY A 517 23.16 -1.40 -31.35
N THR A 518 24.48 -1.26 -31.29
CA THR A 518 25.18 -0.50 -30.24
C THR A 518 24.77 0.98 -30.23
N ARG A 519 24.41 1.48 -29.05
CA ARG A 519 24.08 2.91 -28.85
C ARG A 519 25.33 3.61 -28.34
N ALA A 520 26.15 4.12 -29.26
CA ALA A 520 27.32 4.91 -28.89
C ALA A 520 26.88 6.10 -28.00
N PRO A 521 27.62 6.42 -26.93
CA PRO A 521 27.28 7.56 -26.08
C PRO A 521 27.26 8.82 -26.95
N GLU A 522 26.14 9.54 -26.94
CA GLU A 522 26.03 10.84 -27.60
C GLU A 522 27.22 11.69 -27.17
N LYS A 523 28.10 12.02 -28.13
CA LYS A 523 29.07 13.10 -27.92
C LYS A 523 28.22 14.31 -27.56
N LYS A 524 28.37 14.83 -26.34
CA LYS A 524 28.02 16.22 -26.08
C LYS A 524 28.83 17.05 -27.06
N ASN A 525 28.18 17.46 -28.14
CA ASN A 525 28.74 18.38 -29.12
C ASN A 525 29.21 19.60 -28.35
N GLY A 526 30.42 20.05 -28.70
CA GLY A 526 31.10 21.14 -28.02
C GLY A 526 30.24 22.39 -27.92
N GLU A 527 30.26 22.98 -26.73
CA GLU A 527 30.22 24.43 -26.63
C GLU A 527 31.55 24.93 -27.21
N HIS A 528 31.48 25.43 -28.44
CA HIS A 528 32.38 26.49 -28.89
C HIS A 528 32.02 27.75 -28.10
N VAL A 529 32.93 28.21 -27.24
CA VAL A 529 33.54 29.56 -27.27
C VAL A 529 34.97 29.44 -26.77
#